data_AF-A0A2W2NEP4-F1
#
_entry.id   AF-A0A2W2NEP4-F1
#
_cell.length_a   1.000
_cell.length_b   1.000
_cell.length_c   1.000
_cell.angle_alpha   90.00
_cell.angle_beta   90.00
_cell.angle_gamma   90.00
#
_symmetry.space_group_name_H-M   'P 1'
#
loop_
_entity.id
_entity.type
_entity.pdbx_description
1 polymer ?
#
loop_
_entity_poly.entity_id
_entity_poly.type
_entity_poly.pdbx_seq_one_letter_code
_entity_poly.pdbx_strand_id
1 'polypeptide(L)'
;STPSPHLLELDNGTMSQARLAEEVWDYERYAGHRIGEGARGTIGTTHPFWQRHRYTRSQRFPRLHVVLAGKAEHLFDHRHQALTAAVHGITIAVRVNTLPRLQRGEPWDEIGVDDPYRRRERHPERVSR
;
A
#
# COMPACT_ATOMS: atom_id res chain seq x y z
N SER A 1 -21.85 7.05 -6.07
CA SER A 1 -20.38 7.18 -6.04
C SER A 1 -19.74 6.00 -6.73
N THR A 2 -18.81 6.21 -7.67
CA THR A 2 -18.01 5.11 -8.24
C THR A 2 -17.15 4.50 -7.12
N PRO A 3 -17.10 3.17 -6.97
CA PRO A 3 -16.26 2.55 -5.95
C PRO A 3 -14.80 2.97 -6.16
N SER A 4 -14.13 3.33 -5.07
CA SER A 4 -12.67 3.57 -5.11
C SER A 4 -11.97 2.24 -5.39
N PRO A 5 -10.95 2.21 -6.25
CA PRO A 5 -10.17 1.00 -6.46
C PRO A 5 -9.50 0.54 -5.15
N HIS A 6 -9.38 -0.77 -4.99
CA HIS A 6 -8.65 -1.41 -3.91
C HIS A 6 -7.62 -2.37 -4.49
N LEU A 7 -6.50 -2.50 -3.79
CA LEU A 7 -5.47 -3.50 -4.06
C LEU A 7 -5.68 -4.68 -3.10
N LEU A 8 -5.33 -5.88 -3.55
CA LEU A 8 -5.45 -7.10 -2.76
C LEU A 8 -4.13 -7.87 -2.85
N GLU A 9 -3.56 -8.18 -1.69
CA GLU A 9 -2.44 -9.09 -1.52
C GLU A 9 -2.92 -10.32 -0.76
N LEU A 10 -2.63 -11.52 -1.27
CA LEU A 10 -3.04 -12.79 -0.67
C LEU A 10 -1.80 -13.56 -0.27
N ASP A 11 -1.54 -13.61 1.02
CA ASP A 11 -0.47 -14.41 1.58
C ASP A 11 -0.97 -15.81 1.92
N ASN A 12 -0.65 -16.79 1.08
CA ASN A 12 -0.99 -18.20 1.28
C ASN A 12 -0.09 -18.90 2.32
N GLY A 13 0.69 -18.15 3.11
CA GLY A 13 1.52 -18.67 4.19
C GLY A 13 2.83 -19.33 3.72
N THR A 14 3.10 -19.29 2.42
CA THR A 14 4.34 -19.77 1.78
C THR A 14 5.43 -18.72 1.75
N MET A 15 5.08 -17.44 1.74
CA MET A 15 6.04 -16.35 1.76
C MET A 15 6.66 -16.18 3.15
N SER A 16 7.93 -15.78 3.19
CA SER A 16 8.54 -15.35 4.45
C SER A 16 7.88 -14.04 4.92
N GLN A 17 7.90 -13.79 6.22
CA GLN A 17 7.35 -12.54 6.77
C GLN A 17 8.09 -11.31 6.22
N ALA A 18 9.42 -11.41 6.07
CA ALA A 18 10.23 -10.35 5.50
C ALA A 18 9.81 -10.04 4.05
N ARG A 19 9.52 -11.07 3.25
CA ARG A 19 9.07 -10.91 1.87
C ARG A 19 7.69 -10.24 1.79
N LEU A 20 6.74 -10.66 2.63
CA LEU A 20 5.42 -10.02 2.68
C LEU A 20 5.53 -8.54 3.07
N ALA A 21 6.38 -8.22 4.07
CA ALA A 21 6.62 -6.84 4.45
C ALA A 21 7.28 -6.04 3.31
N GLU A 22 8.24 -6.63 2.60
CA GLU A 22 8.87 -6.02 1.42
C GLU A 22 7.85 -5.68 0.33
N GLU A 23 6.90 -6.58 0.04
CA GLU A 23 5.84 -6.32 -0.94
C GLU A 23 4.94 -5.16 -0.52
N VAL A 24 4.58 -5.08 0.77
CA VAL A 24 3.83 -3.95 1.30
C VAL A 24 4.62 -2.63 1.17
N TRP A 25 5.94 -2.64 1.38
CA TRP A 25 6.81 -1.49 1.13
C TRP A 25 7.02 -1.21 -0.38
N ASP A 26 6.95 -2.21 -1.26
CA ASP A 26 6.96 -2.01 -2.72
C ASP A 26 5.73 -1.22 -3.16
N TYR A 27 4.55 -1.51 -2.60
CA TYR A 27 3.35 -0.71 -2.83
C TYR A 27 3.51 0.74 -2.36
N GLU A 28 4.16 0.97 -1.22
CA GLU A 28 4.47 2.34 -0.79
C GLU A 28 5.40 3.05 -1.78
N ARG A 29 6.49 2.40 -2.19
CA ARG A 29 7.43 2.95 -3.18
C ARG A 29 6.72 3.28 -4.50
N TYR A 30 5.82 2.41 -4.94
CA TYR A 30 4.99 2.64 -6.11
C TYR A 30 4.01 3.81 -5.91
N ALA A 31 3.40 3.93 -4.74
CA ALA A 31 2.51 5.03 -4.39
C ALA A 31 3.24 6.39 -4.33
N GLY A 32 4.52 6.38 -3.96
CA GLY A 32 5.43 7.53 -3.97
C GLY A 32 6.09 7.81 -5.31
N HIS A 33 5.96 6.93 -6.31
CA HIS A 33 6.59 7.14 -7.62
C HIS A 33 5.95 8.32 -8.35
N ARG A 34 6.79 9.26 -8.80
CA ARG A 34 6.37 10.48 -9.50
C ARG A 34 7.02 10.57 -10.86
N ILE A 35 6.31 11.20 -11.78
CA ILE A 35 6.77 11.51 -13.13
C ILE A 35 6.72 13.02 -13.35
N GLY A 36 7.66 13.55 -14.13
CA GLY A 36 7.65 14.93 -14.56
C GLY A 36 6.93 15.09 -15.90
N GLU A 37 6.08 16.10 -16.00
CA GLU A 37 5.51 16.57 -17.26
C GLU A 37 5.95 18.03 -17.48
N GLY A 38 6.56 18.31 -18.64
CA GLY A 38 7.04 19.64 -19.01
C GLY A 38 7.99 19.59 -20.20
N ALA A 39 8.00 20.65 -21.01
CA ALA A 39 8.95 20.79 -22.10
C ALA A 39 10.34 21.13 -21.54
N ARG A 40 11.41 20.77 -22.27
CA ARG A 40 12.78 21.13 -21.89
C ARG A 40 12.88 22.66 -21.77
N GLY A 41 13.21 23.17 -20.58
CA GLY A 41 13.33 24.60 -20.31
C GLY A 41 12.10 25.27 -19.65
N THR A 42 11.04 24.52 -19.31
CA THR A 42 9.91 25.04 -18.50
C THR A 42 9.97 24.53 -17.05
N ILE A 43 9.37 25.27 -16.10
CA ILE A 43 9.10 24.76 -14.75
C ILE A 43 8.11 23.58 -14.89
N GLY A 44 8.63 22.36 -14.91
CA GLY A 44 7.83 21.15 -15.03
C GLY A 44 6.95 20.93 -13.80
N THR A 45 5.84 20.23 -13.98
CA THR A 45 5.00 19.77 -12.86
C THR A 45 5.25 18.28 -12.64
N THR A 46 5.33 17.84 -11.39
CA THR A 46 5.39 16.41 -11.09
C THR A 46 4.04 15.89 -10.60
N HIS A 47 3.70 14.68 -11.00
CA HIS A 47 2.45 14.02 -10.65
C HIS A 47 2.72 12.59 -10.15
N PRO A 48 1.90 12.04 -9.23
CA PRO A 48 1.98 10.62 -8.90
C PRO A 48 1.72 9.77 -10.15
N PHE A 49 2.65 8.85 -10.45
CA PHE A 49 2.57 8.01 -11.64
C PHE A 49 1.24 7.24 -11.72
N TRP A 50 0.85 6.62 -10.59
CA TRP A 50 -0.37 5.84 -10.48
C TRP A 50 -1.62 6.67 -10.77
N GLN A 51 -1.64 7.94 -10.36
CA GLN A 51 -2.78 8.82 -10.57
C GLN A 51 -2.89 9.18 -12.05
N ARG A 52 -1.77 9.33 -12.74
CA ARG A 52 -1.76 9.69 -14.15
C ARG A 52 -2.06 8.51 -15.08
N HIS A 53 -1.62 7.29 -14.72
CA HIS A 53 -1.61 6.16 -15.65
C HIS A 53 -2.57 5.02 -15.31
N ARG A 54 -2.87 4.80 -14.03
CA ARG A 54 -3.59 3.59 -13.60
C ARG A 54 -4.93 3.89 -12.94
N TYR A 55 -4.98 4.93 -12.12
CA TYR A 55 -6.16 5.30 -11.34
C TYR A 55 -6.51 6.77 -11.58
N THR A 56 -6.79 7.11 -12.84
CA THR A 56 -6.99 8.49 -13.34
C THR A 56 -8.11 9.27 -12.68
N ARG A 57 -9.06 8.58 -12.06
CA ARG A 57 -10.18 9.19 -11.32
C ARG A 57 -9.98 9.20 -9.80
N SER A 58 -8.87 8.67 -9.30
CA SER A 58 -8.62 8.56 -7.87
C SER A 58 -7.85 9.77 -7.35
N GLN A 59 -8.33 10.34 -6.23
CA GLN A 59 -7.63 11.42 -5.53
C GLN A 59 -6.62 10.90 -4.51
N ARG A 60 -6.77 9.65 -4.07
CA ARG A 60 -5.89 8.97 -3.11
C ARG A 60 -5.37 7.68 -3.71
N PHE A 61 -4.23 7.22 -3.21
CA PHE A 61 -3.70 5.92 -3.62
C PHE A 61 -4.69 4.83 -3.16
N PRO A 62 -4.95 3.79 -3.98
CA PRO A 62 -5.83 2.70 -3.60
C PRO A 62 -5.40 2.07 -2.26
N ARG A 63 -6.36 1.78 -1.39
CA ARG A 63 -6.09 1.03 -0.15
C ARG A 63 -5.62 -0.38 -0.49
N LEU A 64 -4.58 -0.84 0.18
CA LEU A 64 -4.10 -2.21 0.13
C LEU A 64 -4.81 -3.06 1.19
N HIS A 65 -5.41 -4.17 0.76
CA HIS A 65 -5.95 -5.21 1.63
C HIS A 65 -5.01 -6.42 1.59
N VAL A 66 -4.50 -6.83 2.74
CA VAL A 66 -3.67 -8.02 2.91
C VAL A 66 -4.52 -9.12 3.54
N VAL A 67 -4.62 -10.27 2.88
CA VAL A 67 -5.35 -11.44 3.40
C VAL A 67 -4.34 -12.52 3.79
N LEU A 68 -4.31 -12.86 5.07
CA LEU A 68 -3.49 -13.96 5.58
C LEU A 68 -4.27 -15.28 5.48
N ALA A 69 -3.72 -16.25 4.78
CA ALA A 69 -4.32 -17.53 4.49
C ALA A 69 -3.29 -18.68 4.57
N GLY A 70 -3.75 -19.92 4.39
CA GLY A 70 -2.87 -21.09 4.23
C GLY A 70 -2.10 -21.54 5.46
N LYS A 71 -2.39 -21.00 6.65
CA LYS A 71 -1.88 -21.49 7.95
C LYS A 71 -3.02 -21.85 8.89
N ALA A 72 -2.69 -22.57 9.96
CA ALA A 72 -3.60 -22.78 11.07
C ALA A 72 -3.95 -21.44 11.74
N GLU A 73 -5.19 -21.28 12.22
CA GLU A 73 -5.69 -20.00 12.73
C GLU A 73 -4.80 -19.37 13.80
N HIS A 74 -4.29 -20.18 14.74
CA HIS A 74 -3.42 -19.73 15.82
C HIS A 74 -2.08 -19.12 15.36
N LEU A 75 -1.66 -19.37 14.11
CA LEU A 75 -0.43 -18.78 13.55
C LEU A 75 -0.69 -17.42 12.89
N PHE A 76 -1.94 -17.07 12.63
CA PHE A 76 -2.25 -15.80 11.98
C PHE A 76 -2.07 -14.61 12.91
N ASP A 77 -2.35 -14.75 14.20
CA ASP A 77 -2.18 -13.64 15.16
C ASP A 77 -0.71 -13.21 15.24
N HIS A 78 0.20 -14.17 15.39
CA HIS A 78 1.63 -13.90 15.36
C HIS A 78 2.04 -13.24 14.03
N ARG A 79 1.56 -13.77 12.91
CA ARG A 79 1.92 -13.24 11.59
C ARG A 79 1.36 -11.85 11.33
N HIS A 80 0.16 -11.58 11.81
CA HIS A 80 -0.50 -10.28 11.77
C HIS A 80 0.27 -9.25 12.60
N GLN A 81 0.60 -9.56 13.84
CA GLN A 81 1.40 -8.69 14.72
C GLN A 81 2.77 -8.41 14.11
N ALA A 82 3.41 -9.45 13.58
CA ALA A 82 4.76 -9.34 13.05
C ALA A 82 4.79 -8.57 11.72
N LEU A 83 3.75 -8.68 10.88
CA LEU A 83 3.56 -7.79 9.72
C LEU A 83 3.35 -6.34 10.17
N THR A 84 2.43 -6.11 11.11
CA THR A 84 2.13 -4.77 11.66
C THR A 84 3.39 -4.07 12.16
N ALA A 85 4.24 -4.78 12.90
CA ALA A 85 5.52 -4.26 13.37
C ALA A 85 6.49 -3.97 12.21
N ALA A 86 6.58 -4.86 11.23
CA ALA A 86 7.50 -4.73 10.10
C ALA A 86 7.16 -3.60 9.11
N VAL A 87 5.89 -3.18 9.06
CA VAL A 87 5.41 -2.08 8.20
C VAL A 87 5.07 -0.82 9.01
N HIS A 88 5.52 -0.74 10.26
CA HIS A 88 5.29 0.41 11.10
C HIS A 88 5.80 1.70 10.42
N GLY A 89 4.91 2.72 10.35
CA GLY A 89 5.21 3.99 9.70
C GLY A 89 4.99 4.00 8.19
N ILE A 90 4.36 2.97 7.62
CA ILE A 90 3.87 2.99 6.25
C ILE A 90 2.86 4.13 6.04
N THR A 91 2.95 4.79 4.89
CA THR A 91 2.26 6.04 4.54
C THR A 91 1.11 5.84 3.55
N ILE A 92 0.81 4.59 3.17
CA ILE A 92 -0.38 4.22 2.39
C ILE A 92 -1.41 3.56 3.31
N ALA A 93 -2.69 3.64 2.94
CA ALA A 93 -3.73 2.91 3.66
C ALA A 93 -3.55 1.41 3.47
N VAL A 94 -3.30 0.68 4.56
CA VAL A 94 -3.16 -0.77 4.58
C VAL A 94 -4.09 -1.36 5.63
N ARG A 95 -4.86 -2.35 5.20
CA ARG A 95 -5.69 -3.17 6.08
C ARG A 95 -5.33 -4.62 5.92
N VAL A 96 -5.49 -5.37 6.99
CA VAL A 96 -5.15 -6.79 7.04
C VAL A 96 -6.27 -7.56 7.72
N ASN A 97 -6.49 -8.78 7.26
CA ASN A 97 -7.38 -9.73 7.90
C ASN A 97 -6.94 -11.15 7.58
N THR A 98 -7.52 -12.14 8.25
CA THR A 98 -7.32 -13.55 7.93
C THR A 98 -8.49 -14.06 7.10
N LEU A 99 -8.24 -15.02 6.22
CA LEU A 99 -9.30 -15.59 5.39
C LEU A 99 -10.46 -16.17 6.24
N PRO A 100 -10.22 -16.90 7.34
CA PRO A 100 -11.32 -17.39 8.17
C PRO A 100 -12.14 -16.28 8.85
N ARG A 101 -11.49 -15.21 9.33
CA ARG A 101 -12.18 -14.04 9.91
C ARG A 101 -13.05 -13.34 8.87
N LEU A 102 -12.54 -13.17 7.64
CA LEU A 102 -13.31 -12.61 6.53
C LEU A 102 -14.54 -13.46 6.16
N GLN A 103 -14.40 -14.79 6.16
CA GLN A 103 -15.52 -15.71 5.93
C GLN A 103 -16.61 -15.59 7.00
N ARG A 104 -16.23 -15.22 8.24
CA ARG A 104 -17.15 -14.91 9.34
C ARG A 104 -17.69 -13.47 9.32
N GLY A 105 -17.30 -12.66 8.33
CA GLY A 105 -17.72 -11.26 8.22
C GLY A 105 -17.07 -10.33 9.25
N GLU A 106 -15.95 -10.75 9.85
CA GLU A 106 -15.24 -9.93 10.84
C GLU A 106 -14.58 -8.70 10.20
N PRO A 107 -14.44 -7.60 10.97
CA PRO A 107 -13.87 -6.36 10.46
C PRO A 107 -12.38 -6.52 10.12
N TRP A 108 -11.92 -5.67 9.21
CA TRP A 108 -10.51 -5.53 8.86
C TRP A 108 -9.76 -4.74 9.92
N ASP A 109 -8.54 -5.16 10.22
CA ASP A 109 -7.61 -4.42 11.07
C ASP A 109 -6.83 -3.41 10.24
N GLU A 110 -6.68 -2.17 10.73
CA GLU A 110 -5.94 -1.12 10.05
C GLU A 110 -4.51 -1.05 10.58
N ILE A 111 -3.53 -1.23 9.68
CA ILE A 111 -2.09 -1.27 10.03
C ILE A 111 -1.30 -0.17 9.34
N GLY A 112 -1.93 0.58 8.43
CA GLY A 112 -1.35 1.72 7.73
C GLY A 112 -2.42 2.75 7.39
N VAL A 113 -2.07 4.03 7.51
CA VAL A 113 -2.96 5.15 7.20
C VAL A 113 -2.42 5.90 5.99
N ASP A 114 -3.32 6.30 5.09
CA ASP A 114 -2.96 7.14 3.94
C ASP A 114 -2.50 8.52 4.42
N ASP A 115 -1.19 8.77 4.39
CA ASP A 115 -0.57 10.05 4.72
C ASP A 115 0.20 10.58 3.49
N PRO A 116 -0.45 11.40 2.65
CA PRO A 116 0.18 11.97 1.46
C PRO A 116 1.33 12.93 1.78
N TYR A 117 1.35 13.54 2.96
CA TYR A 117 2.38 14.50 3.35
C TYR A 117 3.67 13.77 3.68
N ARG A 118 3.62 12.82 4.63
CA ARG A 118 4.78 11.98 4.97
C ARG A 118 5.29 11.18 3.78
N ARG A 119 4.39 10.75 2.88
CA ARG A 119 4.80 10.07 1.65
C ARG A 119 5.64 10.97 0.74
N ARG A 120 5.29 12.25 0.62
CA ARG A 120 6.08 13.22 -0.15
C ARG A 120 7.44 13.49 0.50
N GLU A 121 7.50 13.52 1.83
CA GLU A 121 8.78 13.63 2.55
C GLU A 121 9.68 12.41 2.31
N ARG A 122 9.09 11.20 2.35
CA ARG A 122 9.81 9.94 2.14
C ARG A 122 10.24 9.72 0.68
N HIS A 123 9.43 10.17 -0.27
CA HIS A 123 9.69 10.08 -1.70
C HIS A 123 9.70 11.48 -2.32
N PRO A 124 10.77 12.26 -2.08
CA PRO A 124 10.84 13.62 -2.55
C PRO A 124 10.86 13.68 -4.09
N GLU A 125 10.32 14.76 -4.60
CA GLU A 125 10.35 15.06 -6.03
C GLU A 125 11.80 15.16 -6.49
N ARG A 126 12.16 14.42 -7.54
CA ARG A 126 13.41 14.68 -8.24
C ARG A 126 13.24 16.01 -8.97
N VAL A 127 13.80 17.08 -8.41
CA VAL A 127 13.90 18.37 -9.09
C VAL A 127 14.87 18.16 -10.25
N SER A 128 14.34 18.03 -11.46
CA SER A 128 15.14 18.09 -12.68
C SER A 128 15.79 19.48 -12.74
N ARG A 129 17.11 19.53 -12.60
CA ARG A 129 17.92 20.75 -12.74
C ARG A 129 18.27 21.00 -14.20
#